data_AF-A0A9N7R7R3-F1
#
_entry.id   AF-A0A9N7R7R3-F1
#
_cell.length_a   1.000
_cell.length_b   1.000
_cell.length_c   1.000
_cell.angle_alpha   90.00
_cell.angle_beta   90.00
_cell.angle_gamma   90.00
#
_symmetry.space_group_name_H-M   'P 1'
#
loop_
_entity.id
_entity.type
_entity.pdbx_description
1 polymer ?
#
loop_
_entity_poly.entity_id
_entity_poly.type
_entity_poly.pdbx_seq_one_letter_code
_entity_poly.pdbx_strand_id
1 'polypeptide(L)' 'SSIFFSKNCPSPLQLNICDLLPGISSHQSTRYLGLPLGIGKSKKEAFDYVLHSVRAKLNSWKSKFLSPAGREVLIKV' A
#
# COMPACT_ATOMS: atom_id res chain seq x y z
N SER A 1 -13.49 8.47 -9.42
CA SER A 1 -12.03 8.54 -9.65
C SER A 1 -11.39 9.27 -8.49
N SER A 2 -10.15 8.94 -8.09
CA SER A 2 -9.47 9.58 -6.95
C SER A 2 -8.19 10.28 -7.39
N ILE A 3 -7.85 11.37 -6.68
CA ILE A 3 -6.60 12.11 -6.89
C ILE A 3 -5.73 12.05 -5.62
N PHE A 4 -4.41 11.97 -5.81
CA PHE A 4 -3.43 11.97 -4.73
C PHE A 4 -2.52 13.18 -4.88
N PHE A 5 -2.36 13.95 -3.80
CA PHE A 5 -1.48 15.11 -3.76
C PHE A 5 -0.20 14.80 -2.99
N SER A 6 0.93 15.31 -3.48
CA SER A 6 2.18 15.21 -2.72
C SER A 6 2.11 16.05 -1.45
N LYS A 7 2.97 15.75 -0.46
CA LYS A 7 3.11 16.55 0.77
C LYS A 7 3.47 18.02 0.51
N ASN A 8 4.03 18.32 -0.66
CA ASN A 8 4.43 19.67 -1.06
C ASN A 8 3.30 20.47 -1.72
N CYS A 9 2.10 19.89 -1.88
CA CYS A 9 0.97 20.60 -2.46
C CYS A 9 0.21 21.36 -1.37
N PRO A 10 0.17 22.71 -1.39
CA PRO A 10 -0.52 23.48 -0.37
C PRO A 10 -2.05 23.29 -0.45
N SER A 11 -2.72 23.27 0.69
CA SER A 11 -4.17 23.00 0.83
C SER A 11 -5.07 23.85 -0.09
N PRO A 12 -4.82 25.17 -0.28
CA PRO A 12 -5.65 25.99 -1.18
C PRO A 12 -5.62 25.50 -2.62
N LEU A 13 -4.45 25.04 -3.08
CA LEU A 13 -4.27 24.53 -4.45
C LEU A 13 -4.97 23.18 -4.62
N GLN A 14 -4.99 22.33 -3.59
CA GLN A 14 -5.71 21.06 -3.62
C GLN A 14 -7.23 21.27 -3.74
N LEU A 15 -7.78 22.24 -3.00
CA LEU A 15 -9.20 22.59 -3.07
C LEU A 15 -9.57 23.12 -4.45
N ASN A 16 -8.80 24.05 -4.99
CA ASN A 16 -9.02 24.57 -6.35
C ASN A 16 -9.04 23.47 -7.42
N ILE A 17 -8.17 22.46 -7.28
CA ILE A 17 -8.12 21.33 -8.23
C ILE A 17 -9.34 20.41 -8.06
N CYS A 18 -9.78 20.16 -6.82
CA CYS A 18 -10.99 19.39 -6.56
C CYS A 18 -12.25 20.10 -7.08
N ASP A 19 -12.32 21.43 -6.94
CA ASP A 19 -13.44 22.23 -7.46
C ASP A 19 -13.46 22.27 -8.99
N LEU A 20 -12.28 22.30 -9.62
CA LEU A 20 -12.15 22.23 -11.09
C LEU A 20 -12.52 20.85 -11.65
N LEU A 21 -12.38 19.78 -10.86
CA LEU A 21 -12.60 18.39 -11.27
C LEU A 21 -13.80 17.79 -10.51
N PRO A 22 -15.05 18.21 -10.83
CA PRO A 22 -16.24 17.70 -10.16
C PRO A 22 -16.35 16.18 -10.32
N GLY A 23 -16.48 15.47 -9.20
CA GLY A 23 -16.55 14.01 -9.14
C GLY A 23 -15.22 13.31 -8.82
N ILE A 24 -14.13 14.06 -8.62
CA ILE A 24 -12.85 13.54 -8.14
C ILE A 24 -12.65 13.98 -6.69
N SER A 25 -12.66 13.03 -5.77
CA SER A 25 -12.35 13.29 -4.36
C SER A 25 -10.89 12.99 -4.06
N SER A 26 -10.29 13.80 -3.19
CA SER A 26 -8.98 13.49 -2.63
C SER A 26 -9.15 12.34 -1.63
N HIS A 27 -8.51 11.21 -1.92
CA HIS A 27 -8.48 10.08 -1.00
C HIS A 27 -7.09 10.00 -0.37
N GLN A 28 -7.05 9.93 0.95
CA GLN A 28 -5.82 9.59 1.69
C GLN A 28 -5.45 8.11 1.54
N SER A 29 -6.19 7.34 0.72
CA SER A 29 -5.88 5.92 0.50
C SER A 29 -4.62 5.81 -0.35
N THR A 30 -3.54 5.66 0.36
CA THR A 30 -2.16 5.55 -0.07
C THR A 30 -1.90 4.22 -0.75
N ARG A 31 -2.72 3.67 -1.68
CA ARG A 31 -2.37 2.41 -2.38
C ARG A 31 -2.70 2.43 -3.87
N TYR A 32 -1.69 2.13 -4.70
CA TYR A 32 -1.80 1.92 -6.14
C TYR A 32 -1.15 0.61 -6.53
N LEU A 33 -1.86 -0.23 -7.30
CA LEU A 33 -1.41 -1.58 -7.68
C LEU A 33 -0.98 -2.45 -6.49
N GLY A 34 -1.58 -2.24 -5.31
CA GLY A 34 -1.22 -2.96 -4.08
C GLY A 34 0.06 -2.48 -3.39
N LEU A 35 0.64 -1.36 -3.83
CA LEU A 35 1.80 -0.71 -3.22
C LEU A 35 1.42 0.63 -2.62
N PRO A 36 2.02 1.06 -1.49
CA PRO A 36 1.58 2.29 -0.89
C PRO A 36 2.06 3.49 -1.68
N LEU A 37 1.13 4.32 -2.16
CA LEU A 37 1.44 5.63 -2.71
C LEU A 37 1.90 6.53 -1.57
N GLY A 38 3.16 6.97 -1.60
CA GLY A 38 3.72 7.84 -0.57
C GLY A 38 4.59 7.14 0.47
N ILE A 39 5.19 5.98 0.16
CA ILE A 39 6.47 5.60 0.79
C ILE A 39 7.36 6.85 0.72
N GLY A 40 7.78 7.37 1.87
CA GLY A 40 8.66 8.53 1.91
C GLY A 40 10.01 8.20 1.27
N LYS A 41 10.96 9.14 1.34
CA LYS A 41 12.36 8.89 0.92
C LYS A 41 13.06 7.80 1.78
N SER A 42 12.38 7.28 2.80
CA SER A 42 12.91 6.30 3.74
C SER A 42 12.83 4.89 3.17
N LYS A 43 13.99 4.31 2.87
CA LYS A 43 14.11 2.88 2.53
C LYS A 43 13.51 1.98 3.62
N LYS A 44 13.57 2.40 4.89
CA LYS A 44 13.05 1.63 6.03
C LYS A 44 11.53 1.44 5.95
N GLU A 45 10.77 2.50 5.64
CA GLU A 45 9.31 2.42 5.51
C GLU A 45 8.89 1.51 4.35
N ALA A 46 9.63 1.54 3.24
CA ALA A 46 9.39 0.66 2.10
C ALA A 46 9.63 -0.82 2.47
N PHE A 47 10.76 -1.11 3.13
CA PHE A 47 11.10 -2.46 3.57
C PHE A 47 10.12 -2.99 4.62
N ASP A 48 9.70 -2.16 5.59
CA ASP A 48 8.72 -2.54 6.61
C ASP A 48 7.37 -2.90 5.98
N TYR A 49 6.93 -2.18 4.94
CA TYR A 49 5.71 -2.53 4.21
C TYR A 49 5.82 -3.90 3.52
N VAL A 50 6.94 -4.16 2.84
CA VAL A 50 7.17 -5.45 2.18
C VAL A 50 7.19 -6.57 3.21
N LEU A 51 7.91 -6.38 4.31
CA LEU A 51 8.00 -7.36 5.40
C LEU A 51 6.64 -7.66 6.02
N HIS A 52 5.83 -6.63 6.27
CA HIS A 52 4.46 -6.78 6.78
C HIS A 52 3.59 -7.57 5.78
N SER A 53 3.69 -7.25 4.49
CA SER A 53 2.92 -7.91 3.43
C SER A 53 3.27 -9.39 3.30
N VAL A 54 4.56 -9.74 3.39
CA VAL A 54 5.04 -11.13 3.37
C VAL A 54 4.55 -11.89 4.60
N ARG A 55 4.69 -11.30 5.81
CA ARG A 55 4.19 -11.91 7.05
C ARG A 55 2.68 -12.15 7.02
N ALA A 56 1.90 -11.20 6.49
CA ALA A 56 0.45 -11.35 6.34
C ALA A 56 0.08 -12.54 5.42
N LYS A 57 0.83 -12.74 4.33
CA LYS A 57 0.65 -13.91 3.45
C LYS A 57 1.01 -15.22 4.17
N LEU A 58 2.15 -15.27 4.87
CA LEU A 58 2.55 -16.44 5.66
C LEU A 58 1.52 -16.79 6.75
N ASN A 59 0.99 -15.80 7.45
CA ASN A 59 -0.06 -16.00 8.46
C ASN A 59 -1.37 -16.48 7.84
N SER A 60 -1.75 -15.94 6.69
CA SER A 60 -2.94 -16.39 5.94
C SER A 60 -2.79 -17.83 5.45
N TRP A 61 -1.57 -18.25 5.08
CA TRP A 61 -1.25 -19.64 4.76
C TRP A 61 -1.21 -20.55 5.97
N LYS A 62 -0.80 -20.04 7.14
CA LYS A 62 -0.87 -20.76 8.40
C LYS A 62 -2.33 -21.05 8.80
N SER A 63 -3.25 -20.11 8.56
CA SER A 63 -4.68 -20.27 8.89
C SER A 63 -5.44 -21.15 7.88
N LYS A 64 -5.02 -21.14 6.61
CA LYS A 64 -5.50 -22.06 5.57
C LYS A 64 -4.60 -23.29 5.54
N PHE A 65 -4.77 -24.19 6.51
CA PHE A 65 -4.00 -25.44 6.71
C PHE A 65 -3.24 -25.94 5.46
N LEU A 66 -2.01 -25.46 5.26
CA LEU A 66 -1.08 -26.05 4.32
C LEU A 66 -0.67 -27.42 4.84
N SER A 67 -0.62 -28.41 3.96
CA SER A 67 -0.04 -29.71 4.29
C SER A 67 1.43 -29.53 4.73
N PRO A 68 1.99 -30.44 5.54
CA PRO A 68 3.38 -30.36 5.99
C PRO A 68 4.38 -30.18 4.83
N ALA A 69 4.14 -30.88 3.72
CA ALA A 69 4.94 -30.75 2.49
C ALA A 69 4.86 -29.34 1.87
N GLY A 70 3.68 -28.72 1.86
CA GLY A 70 3.49 -27.36 1.34
C GLY A 70 4.21 -26.29 2.17
N ARG A 71 4.37 -26.51 3.50
CA ARG A 71 5.18 -25.64 4.35
C ARG A 71 6.67 -25.77 4.07
N GLU A 72 7.17 -26.99 3.88
CA GLU A 72 8.60 -27.23 3.69
C GLU A 72 9.13 -26.58 2.41
N VAL A 73 8.35 -26.63 1.32
CA VAL A 73 8.70 -25.99 0.06
C VAL A 73 8.81 -24.47 0.21
N LEU A 74 7.88 -23.82 0.90
CA LEU A 74 7.89 -22.36 1.09
C LEU A 74 9.04 -21.83 1.94
N ILE A 75 9.57 -22.64 2.84
CA ILE A 75 10.71 -22.28 3.71
C ILE A 75 12.05 -22.50 2.97
N LYS A 76 12.08 -23.44 2.01
CA LYS A 76 13.29 -23.79 1.26
C LYS A 76 13.56 -22.92 0.02
N VAL A 77 12.58 -22.18 -0.48
CA VAL A 77 12.76 -21.23 -1.61
C VAL A 77 13.48 -19.97 -1.17
#